data_AF-A0A661RZB1-F1
#
_entry.id   AF-A0A661RZB1-F1
#
_cell.length_a   1.000
_cell.length_b   1.000
_cell.length_c   1.000
_cell.angle_alpha   90.00
_cell.angle_beta   90.00
_cell.angle_gamma   90.00
#
_symmetry.space_group_name_H-M   'P 1'
#
loop_
_entity.id
_entity.type
_entity.pdbx_description
1 polymer ?
#
loop_
_entity_poly.entity_id
_entity_poly.type
_entity_poly.pdbx_seq_one_letter_code
_entity_poly.pdbx_strand_id
1 'polypeptide(L)'
;MEENKKEEQFVTERASSSISDLWKKEDYWAIWLGFGLLILGIFLYFPQGPEGMEDKIAKANATLRAESEKAPFKTVAWYRAVDAKKKLKATGSATGKWIKKFTSKPHKWSGNPFQAFFLGDGGTAAKNEKAKPKYDEAKKAEAEALALATASEKAAETAGFKDQALNAEAVKAIDAWHSAHTKASKAKKKAGAKSYNQIFYLVGLMIFMAIFFGIGMQVMGTPFVEFVRGFVFVFLIAILAYTAASNATMKHYGIGYAAWAILFGLIISNTVGTPKWAMPAVQTEYYIKTGLVLLGAEILFGKILSIGVPGIFVAWVVTPTVLISTYLFGQKVIKIPSKTLNITISADMSVCGVSAAIATAAACRAKKEELTLAVGLSLVFTSVMMIVMPAFIKAVGIPHVLGGAWMGGTIDATGAVAAAGAFLSDRALYVAATVKMIQNVLIGIIAFCVAVYWCAKVDCVEGQKVSVMEIWHRFPKFVIGFIAASIIFSSLYGAMGKDVGYVLIDHGAIRGMSKIFRGWFFCLAFTSIGLATNFRELKEYFSGGKPLILYAFGQTLNLILTLTMAYIMFYLVFPEITAKI
;
A
#
# COMPACT_ATOMS: atom_id res chain seq x y z
N MET A 1 30.32 4.70 -39.52
CA MET A 1 28.84 4.84 -39.56
C MET A 1 28.11 3.50 -39.40
N GLU A 2 28.64 2.38 -39.90
CA GLU A 2 28.02 1.05 -39.72
C GLU A 2 28.12 0.49 -38.28
N GLU A 3 29.20 0.75 -37.55
CA GLU A 3 29.30 0.38 -36.11
C GLU A 3 28.31 1.15 -35.23
N ASN A 4 28.14 2.47 -35.45
CA ASN A 4 27.13 3.28 -34.74
C ASN A 4 25.69 2.78 -35.00
N LYS A 5 25.37 2.30 -36.22
CA LYS A 5 24.06 1.71 -36.51
C LYS A 5 23.84 0.35 -35.85
N LYS A 6 24.91 -0.43 -35.61
CA LYS A 6 24.82 -1.71 -34.87
C LYS A 6 24.61 -1.48 -33.38
N GLU A 7 25.21 -0.47 -32.76
CA GLU A 7 25.00 -0.15 -31.35
C GLU A 7 23.57 0.34 -31.03
N GLU A 8 22.90 1.00 -31.97
CA GLU A 8 21.52 1.47 -31.79
C GLU A 8 20.47 0.34 -31.63
N GLN A 9 20.77 -0.88 -32.07
CA GLN A 9 19.85 -2.03 -32.01
C GLN A 9 19.87 -2.79 -30.67
N PHE A 10 20.95 -2.64 -29.90
CA PHE A 10 21.13 -3.35 -28.64
C PHE A 10 20.82 -2.45 -27.44
N VAL A 11 20.45 -3.08 -26.31
CA VAL A 11 20.32 -2.38 -25.04
C VAL A 11 21.73 -2.20 -24.47
N THR A 12 22.27 -0.99 -24.56
CA THR A 12 23.68 -0.68 -24.26
C THR A 12 23.88 0.36 -23.16
N GLU A 13 22.83 0.74 -22.42
CA GLU A 13 22.98 1.67 -21.30
C GLU A 13 23.94 1.12 -20.24
N ARG A 14 25.18 1.62 -20.26
CA ARG A 14 26.12 1.51 -19.14
C ARG A 14 25.49 2.29 -18.00
N ALA A 15 25.05 1.58 -16.98
CA ALA A 15 24.41 2.20 -15.85
C ALA A 15 25.45 3.09 -15.16
N SER A 16 25.17 4.39 -15.08
CA SER A 16 25.99 5.36 -14.37
C SER A 16 25.11 6.17 -13.42
N SER A 17 25.70 6.59 -12.30
CA SER A 17 25.04 7.44 -11.32
C SER A 17 25.68 8.80 -11.34
N SER A 18 24.86 9.82 -11.51
CA SER A 18 25.26 11.22 -11.46
C SER A 18 24.54 11.94 -10.32
N ILE A 19 25.12 12.99 -9.77
CA ILE A 19 24.42 13.85 -8.79
C ILE A 19 23.15 14.46 -9.42
N SER A 20 23.17 14.70 -10.73
CA SER A 20 22.00 15.22 -11.45
C SER A 20 20.81 14.24 -11.46
N ASP A 21 21.05 12.95 -11.19
CA ASP A 21 19.99 11.94 -11.07
C ASP A 21 19.00 12.27 -9.95
N LEU A 22 19.46 12.94 -8.88
CA LEU A 22 18.63 13.35 -7.75
C LEU A 22 17.44 14.22 -8.14
N TRP A 23 17.53 14.89 -9.29
CA TRP A 23 16.52 15.80 -9.81
C TRP A 23 15.96 15.37 -11.16
N LYS A 24 16.62 14.47 -11.88
CA LYS A 24 16.19 14.00 -13.21
C LYS A 24 15.46 12.67 -13.22
N LYS A 25 15.58 11.85 -12.16
CA LYS A 25 14.97 10.52 -12.11
C LYS A 25 13.74 10.49 -11.20
N GLU A 26 12.71 9.79 -11.66
CA GLU A 26 11.42 9.62 -10.98
C GLU A 26 11.56 9.06 -9.56
N ASP A 27 12.42 8.06 -9.37
CA ASP A 27 12.67 7.42 -8.07
C ASP A 27 13.03 8.43 -6.99
N TYR A 28 13.89 9.41 -7.29
CA TYR A 28 14.29 10.41 -6.30
C TYR A 28 13.19 11.43 -6.04
N TRP A 29 12.44 11.84 -7.07
CA TRP A 29 11.27 12.69 -6.87
C TRP A 29 10.21 12.02 -6.00
N ALA A 30 9.99 10.72 -6.15
CA ALA A 30 9.10 9.97 -5.25
C ALA A 30 9.57 10.02 -3.79
N ILE A 31 10.88 9.98 -3.55
CA ILE A 31 11.48 10.16 -2.21
C ILE A 31 11.26 11.59 -1.73
N TRP A 32 11.63 12.60 -2.51
CA TRP A 32 11.53 14.02 -2.12
C TRP A 32 10.09 14.43 -1.79
N LEU A 33 9.15 14.06 -2.65
CA LEU A 33 7.73 14.33 -2.44
C LEU A 33 7.19 13.58 -1.21
N GLY A 34 7.54 12.30 -1.05
CA GLY A 34 7.17 11.51 0.11
C GLY A 34 7.68 12.12 1.41
N PHE A 35 8.99 12.40 1.49
CA PHE A 35 9.62 13.02 2.66
C PHE A 35 9.11 14.44 2.93
N GLY A 36 8.87 15.24 1.90
CA GLY A 36 8.29 16.56 2.04
C GLY A 36 6.95 16.53 2.79
N LEU A 37 6.07 15.58 2.44
CA LEU A 37 4.81 15.38 3.16
C LEU A 37 5.00 14.84 4.58
N LEU A 38 5.95 13.92 4.80
CA LEU A 38 6.23 13.37 6.13
C LEU A 38 6.75 14.45 7.07
N ILE A 39 7.71 15.26 6.61
CA ILE A 39 8.29 16.39 7.33
C ILE A 39 7.21 17.42 7.64
N LEU A 40 6.38 17.78 6.65
CA LEU A 40 5.24 18.67 6.87
C LEU A 40 4.27 18.10 7.92
N GLY A 41 4.01 16.79 7.89
CA GLY A 41 3.20 16.11 8.90
C GLY A 41 3.79 16.24 10.32
N ILE A 42 5.10 16.09 10.47
CA ILE A 42 5.79 16.30 11.75
C ILE A 42 5.61 17.74 12.22
N PHE A 43 5.92 18.73 11.36
CA PHE A 43 5.81 20.14 11.70
C PHE A 43 4.38 20.57 12.07
N LEU A 44 3.36 20.01 11.41
CA LEU A 44 1.96 20.38 11.69
C LEU A 44 1.38 19.70 12.92
N TYR A 45 1.79 18.46 13.23
CA TYR A 45 1.17 17.68 14.31
C TYR A 45 1.96 17.65 15.62
N PHE A 46 3.29 17.73 15.59
CA PHE A 46 4.11 17.64 16.83
C PHE A 46 3.87 18.83 17.77
N PRO A 47 3.77 20.08 17.29
CA PRO A 47 3.43 21.22 18.14
C PRO A 47 1.98 21.22 18.61
N GLN A 48 1.11 20.41 18.01
CA GLN A 48 -0.34 20.42 18.23
C GLN A 48 -0.83 19.23 19.07
N GLY A 49 0.02 18.76 19.98
CA GLY A 49 -0.39 17.83 21.02
C GLY A 49 -1.60 18.37 21.81
N PRO A 50 -2.59 17.53 22.19
CA PRO A 50 -3.70 18.00 23.02
C PRO A 50 -3.18 18.66 24.31
N GLU A 51 -3.76 19.78 24.72
CA GLU A 51 -3.31 20.50 25.91
C GLU A 51 -3.28 19.61 27.16
N GLY A 52 -2.21 19.69 27.95
CA GLY A 52 -1.97 18.81 29.11
C GLY A 52 -1.89 17.32 28.73
N MET A 53 -1.37 17.00 27.54
CA MET A 53 -1.30 15.61 27.04
C MET A 53 -0.57 14.69 28.02
N GLU A 54 0.61 15.12 28.48
CA GLU A 54 1.48 14.33 29.35
C GLU A 54 0.79 14.05 30.69
N ASP A 55 0.20 15.08 31.31
CA ASP A 55 -0.56 14.94 32.55
C ASP A 55 -1.78 14.01 32.38
N LYS A 56 -2.50 14.13 31.27
CA LYS A 56 -3.66 13.28 30.97
C LYS A 56 -3.25 11.83 30.73
N ILE A 57 -2.11 11.60 30.07
CA ILE A 57 -1.53 10.26 29.88
C ILE A 57 -1.07 9.70 31.22
N ALA A 58 -0.34 10.49 32.02
CA ALA A 58 0.17 10.10 33.33
C ALA A 58 -0.97 9.73 34.28
N LYS A 59 -2.01 10.57 34.37
CA LYS A 59 -3.20 10.31 35.19
C LYS A 59 -3.94 9.05 34.76
N ALA A 60 -4.10 8.84 33.45
CA ALA A 60 -4.73 7.63 32.95
C ALA A 60 -3.87 6.38 33.21
N ASN A 61 -2.54 6.47 33.05
CA ASN A 61 -1.63 5.37 33.36
C ASN A 61 -1.59 5.02 34.85
N ALA A 62 -1.64 6.03 35.72
CA ALA A 62 -1.76 5.82 37.16
C ALA A 62 -3.07 5.08 37.50
N THR A 63 -4.19 5.48 36.88
CA THR A 63 -5.48 4.79 37.04
C THR A 63 -5.41 3.35 36.54
N LEU A 64 -4.82 3.12 35.37
CA LEU A 64 -4.70 1.76 34.81
C LEU A 64 -3.87 0.84 35.70
N ARG A 65 -2.76 1.33 36.28
CA ARG A 65 -1.94 0.55 37.22
C ARG A 65 -2.70 0.26 38.51
N ALA A 66 -3.25 1.29 39.15
CA ALA A 66 -4.00 1.16 40.40
C ALA A 66 -5.16 0.17 40.27
N GLU A 67 -5.94 0.25 39.19
CA GLU A 67 -7.07 -0.66 38.97
C GLU A 67 -6.62 -2.10 38.64
N SER A 68 -5.48 -2.27 37.96
CA SER A 68 -4.94 -3.59 37.63
C SER A 68 -4.29 -4.29 38.83
N GLU A 69 -3.85 -3.53 39.83
CA GLU A 69 -3.36 -4.06 41.12
C GLU A 69 -4.51 -4.31 42.11
N LYS A 70 -5.56 -3.49 42.05
CA LYS A 70 -6.73 -3.55 42.93
C LYS A 70 -7.64 -4.75 42.64
N ALA A 71 -7.93 -5.02 41.36
CA ALA A 71 -8.92 -6.02 40.96
C ALA A 71 -8.33 -7.08 40.01
N PRO A 72 -8.78 -8.35 40.10
CA PRO A 72 -8.31 -9.43 39.22
C PRO A 72 -8.87 -9.34 37.79
N PHE A 73 -9.70 -8.34 37.49
CA PHE A 73 -10.31 -8.08 36.19
C PHE A 73 -10.31 -6.58 35.87
N LYS A 74 -10.65 -6.24 34.63
CA LYS A 74 -10.71 -4.83 34.18
C LYS A 74 -11.98 -4.15 34.67
N THR A 75 -11.83 -3.22 35.59
CA THR A 75 -12.93 -2.42 36.17
C THR A 75 -13.51 -1.40 35.19
N VAL A 76 -14.66 -0.82 35.54
CA VAL A 76 -15.27 0.32 34.82
C VAL A 76 -14.28 1.48 34.74
N ALA A 77 -13.55 1.77 35.83
CA ALA A 77 -12.54 2.83 35.89
C ALA A 77 -11.38 2.54 34.92
N TRP A 78 -10.93 1.28 34.83
CA TRP A 78 -9.89 0.85 33.90
C TRP A 78 -10.30 1.13 32.44
N TYR A 79 -11.50 0.71 32.03
CA TYR A 79 -12.01 0.95 30.67
C TYR A 79 -12.14 2.45 30.36
N ARG A 80 -12.65 3.25 31.30
CA ARG A 80 -12.75 4.71 31.15
C ARG A 80 -11.38 5.37 31.00
N ALA A 81 -10.36 4.91 31.73
CA ALA A 81 -8.99 5.39 31.59
C ALA A 81 -8.40 5.05 30.21
N VAL A 82 -8.64 3.84 29.70
CA VAL A 82 -8.26 3.46 28.33
C VAL A 82 -8.93 4.36 27.29
N ASP A 83 -10.24 4.61 27.43
CA ASP A 83 -10.97 5.47 26.50
C ASP A 83 -10.53 6.94 26.57
N ALA A 84 -10.17 7.43 27.76
CA ALA A 84 -9.57 8.75 27.93
C ALA A 84 -8.26 8.87 27.15
N LYS A 85 -7.35 7.89 27.25
CA LYS A 85 -6.11 7.85 26.45
C LYS A 85 -6.39 7.81 24.95
N LYS A 86 -7.31 6.93 24.51
CA LYS A 86 -7.69 6.80 23.09
C LYS A 86 -8.33 8.07 22.51
N LYS A 87 -8.83 8.99 23.34
CA LYS A 87 -9.36 10.29 22.88
C LYS A 87 -8.26 11.31 22.60
N LEU A 88 -7.07 11.15 23.19
CA LEU A 88 -5.91 11.99 22.92
C LEU A 88 -5.39 11.67 21.52
N LYS A 89 -5.59 12.61 20.59
CA LYS A 89 -5.22 12.46 19.18
C LYS A 89 -4.81 13.81 18.62
N ALA A 90 -3.60 13.93 18.05
CA ALA A 90 -3.16 15.16 17.40
C ALA A 90 -4.08 15.57 16.23
N THR A 91 -4.61 14.58 15.50
CA THR A 91 -5.67 14.76 14.47
C THR A 91 -6.96 15.41 14.97
N GLY A 92 -7.15 15.53 16.28
CA GLY A 92 -8.26 16.26 16.89
C GLY A 92 -8.09 17.79 16.90
N SER A 93 -6.88 18.30 16.60
CA SER A 93 -6.58 19.74 16.54
C SER A 93 -7.36 20.44 15.41
N ALA A 94 -7.38 21.77 15.43
CA ALA A 94 -8.01 22.57 14.37
C ALA A 94 -7.40 22.25 12.99
N THR A 95 -6.06 22.19 12.93
CA THR A 95 -5.31 21.82 11.72
C THR A 95 -5.62 20.41 11.27
N GLY A 96 -5.63 19.43 12.18
CA GLY A 96 -5.95 18.05 11.84
C GLY A 96 -7.36 17.87 11.30
N LYS A 97 -8.35 18.59 11.87
CA LYS A 97 -9.72 18.64 11.37
C LYS A 97 -9.79 19.30 9.99
N TRP A 98 -9.05 20.38 9.76
CA TRP A 98 -8.99 21.07 8.48
C TRP A 98 -8.37 20.17 7.40
N ILE A 99 -7.20 19.58 7.65
CA ILE A 99 -6.53 18.66 6.71
C ILE A 99 -7.48 17.52 6.35
N LYS A 100 -8.13 16.91 7.34
CA LYS A 100 -9.09 15.82 7.12
C LYS A 100 -10.27 16.24 6.24
N LYS A 101 -10.74 17.49 6.33
CA LYS A 101 -11.83 18.03 5.51
C LYS A 101 -11.35 18.42 4.11
N PHE A 102 -10.13 18.93 3.99
CA PHE A 102 -9.50 19.25 2.71
C PHE A 102 -9.24 17.99 1.88
N THR A 103 -8.86 16.91 2.54
CA THR A 103 -8.45 15.65 1.91
C THR A 103 -9.54 14.56 1.93
N SER A 104 -10.76 14.88 2.40
CA SER A 104 -11.82 13.88 2.52
C SER A 104 -12.22 13.29 1.18
N LYS A 105 -12.44 11.98 1.20
CA LYS A 105 -12.94 11.21 0.06
C LYS A 105 -14.47 11.37 -0.02
N PRO A 106 -15.07 11.12 -1.19
CA PRO A 106 -16.52 10.99 -1.34
C PRO A 106 -17.19 10.20 -0.20
N HIS A 107 -18.26 10.77 0.36
CA HIS A 107 -18.99 10.23 1.49
C HIS A 107 -19.82 9.00 1.13
N LYS A 108 -20.18 8.19 2.14
CA LYS A 108 -21.07 7.04 1.92
C LYS A 108 -22.44 7.51 1.41
N TRP A 109 -22.92 6.87 0.36
CA TRP A 109 -24.24 7.11 -0.23
C TRP A 109 -25.01 5.81 -0.49
N SER A 110 -26.32 5.96 -0.64
CA SER A 110 -27.27 4.90 -1.04
C SER A 110 -28.38 5.56 -1.85
N GLY A 111 -28.68 5.06 -3.04
CA GLY A 111 -29.63 5.68 -3.96
C GLY A 111 -28.98 6.77 -4.81
N ASN A 112 -28.92 8.02 -4.32
CA ASN A 112 -28.39 9.15 -5.09
C ASN A 112 -26.87 9.36 -4.86
N PRO A 113 -26.01 9.22 -5.90
CA PRO A 113 -24.56 9.41 -5.78
C PRO A 113 -24.14 10.84 -5.44
N PHE A 114 -24.98 11.85 -5.71
CA PHE A 114 -24.68 13.25 -5.35
C PHE A 114 -24.55 13.43 -3.83
N GLN A 115 -25.20 12.58 -3.04
CA GLN A 115 -25.02 12.54 -1.58
C GLN A 115 -23.58 12.21 -1.16
N ALA A 116 -22.74 11.67 -2.05
CA ALA A 116 -21.32 11.48 -1.76
C ALA A 116 -20.57 12.81 -1.65
N PHE A 117 -21.09 13.87 -2.28
CA PHE A 117 -20.44 15.17 -2.39
C PHE A 117 -21.10 16.25 -1.56
N PHE A 118 -22.43 16.19 -1.42
CA PHE A 118 -23.19 17.24 -0.76
C PHE A 118 -24.30 16.70 0.15
N LEU A 119 -24.39 17.27 1.34
CA LEU A 119 -25.51 17.12 2.25
C LEU A 119 -25.80 18.47 2.90
N GLY A 120 -26.92 19.09 2.52
CA GLY A 120 -27.39 20.34 3.11
C GLY A 120 -27.95 20.16 4.52
N ASP A 121 -28.28 21.29 5.17
CA ASP A 121 -28.74 21.30 6.56
C ASP A 121 -30.08 20.58 6.74
N GLY A 122 -31.04 20.75 5.81
CA GLY A 122 -32.32 20.03 5.85
C GLY A 122 -32.16 18.50 5.77
N GLY A 123 -31.30 18.00 4.86
CA GLY A 123 -31.00 16.57 4.76
C GLY A 123 -30.20 16.03 5.97
N THR A 124 -29.43 16.89 6.61
CA THR A 124 -28.71 16.57 7.85
C THR A 124 -29.67 16.45 9.03
N ALA A 125 -30.59 17.41 9.19
CA ALA A 125 -31.64 17.39 10.20
C ALA A 125 -32.49 16.11 10.08
N ALA A 126 -32.97 15.79 8.87
CA ALA A 126 -33.75 14.58 8.62
C ALA A 126 -32.97 13.29 8.94
N LYS A 127 -31.65 13.24 8.65
CA LYS A 127 -30.80 12.08 9.03
C LYS A 127 -30.63 11.96 10.54
N ASN A 128 -30.42 13.08 11.22
CA ASN A 128 -30.24 13.11 12.68
C ASN A 128 -31.54 12.74 13.39
N GLU A 129 -32.68 13.25 12.93
CA GLU A 129 -34.01 12.94 13.45
C GLU A 129 -34.34 11.46 13.32
N LYS A 130 -34.10 10.86 12.14
CA LYS A 130 -34.25 9.40 11.93
C LYS A 130 -33.33 8.55 12.80
N ALA A 131 -32.16 9.07 13.17
CA ALA A 131 -31.18 8.36 14.00
C ALA A 131 -31.37 8.58 15.50
N LYS A 132 -32.13 9.62 15.90
CA LYS A 132 -32.30 10.06 17.29
C LYS A 132 -32.97 9.00 18.18
N PRO A 133 -34.09 8.35 17.80
CA PRO A 133 -34.71 7.30 18.63
C PRO A 133 -33.75 6.16 18.96
N LYS A 134 -32.99 5.69 17.95
CA LYS A 134 -31.97 4.63 18.15
C LYS A 134 -30.80 5.09 19.02
N TYR A 135 -30.47 6.37 19.01
CA TYR A 135 -29.45 6.91 19.91
C TYR A 135 -29.97 7.00 21.35
N ASP A 136 -31.19 7.49 21.55
CA ASP A 136 -31.80 7.64 22.86
C ASP A 136 -32.01 6.26 23.52
N GLU A 137 -32.48 5.27 22.77
CA GLU A 137 -32.58 3.86 23.20
C GLU A 137 -31.21 3.29 23.61
N ALA A 138 -30.19 3.44 22.74
CA ALA A 138 -28.85 2.94 23.02
C ALA A 138 -28.20 3.65 24.22
N LYS A 139 -28.47 4.94 24.41
CA LYS A 139 -27.99 5.73 25.55
C LYS A 139 -28.65 5.28 26.86
N LYS A 140 -29.96 4.99 26.83
CA LYS A 140 -30.68 4.44 27.99
C LYS A 140 -30.13 3.07 28.37
N ALA A 141 -29.98 2.17 27.40
CA ALA A 141 -29.40 0.85 27.62
C ALA A 141 -27.95 0.90 28.15
N GLU A 142 -27.14 1.85 27.67
CA GLU A 142 -25.79 2.09 28.21
C GLU A 142 -25.84 2.52 29.69
N ALA A 143 -26.74 3.42 30.05
CA ALA A 143 -26.88 3.93 31.41
C ALA A 143 -27.33 2.83 32.39
N GLU A 144 -28.31 2.00 31.99
CA GLU A 144 -28.78 0.85 32.77
C GLU A 144 -27.67 -0.19 32.95
N ALA A 145 -26.96 -0.55 31.88
CA ALA A 145 -25.84 -1.48 31.94
C ALA A 145 -24.69 -0.95 32.81
N LEU A 146 -24.42 0.35 32.75
CA LEU A 146 -23.41 1.00 33.59
C LEU A 146 -23.78 0.94 35.08
N ALA A 147 -25.06 1.17 35.41
CA ALA A 147 -25.54 1.09 36.78
C ALA A 147 -25.35 -0.32 37.35
N LEU A 148 -25.72 -1.35 36.57
CA LEU A 148 -25.50 -2.75 36.94
C LEU A 148 -24.00 -3.08 37.08
N ALA A 149 -23.17 -2.70 36.10
CA ALA A 149 -21.72 -2.93 36.15
C ALA A 149 -21.08 -2.30 37.39
N THR A 150 -21.48 -1.07 37.74
CA THR A 150 -20.96 -0.37 38.93
C THR A 150 -21.43 -1.04 40.22
N ALA A 151 -22.68 -1.53 40.27
CA ALA A 151 -23.22 -2.24 41.43
C ALA A 151 -22.53 -3.59 41.64
N SER A 152 -22.40 -4.41 40.59
CA SER A 152 -21.72 -5.71 40.65
C SER A 152 -20.23 -5.56 40.97
N GLU A 153 -19.55 -4.56 40.42
CA GLU A 153 -18.16 -4.25 40.77
C GLU A 153 -18.02 -3.87 42.24
N LYS A 154 -18.91 -3.03 42.77
CA LYS A 154 -18.91 -2.64 44.19
C LYS A 154 -19.19 -3.83 45.12
N ALA A 155 -20.05 -4.76 44.71
CA ALA A 155 -20.30 -5.99 45.47
C ALA A 155 -19.04 -6.86 45.55
N ALA A 156 -18.36 -7.06 44.41
CA ALA A 156 -17.07 -7.77 44.37
C ALA A 156 -15.98 -7.06 45.20
N GLU A 157 -15.92 -5.73 45.14
CA GLU A 157 -14.99 -4.92 45.94
C GLU A 157 -15.25 -5.06 47.45
N THR A 158 -16.53 -5.06 47.86
CA THR A 158 -16.92 -5.25 49.27
C THR A 158 -16.51 -6.63 49.80
N ALA A 159 -16.52 -7.65 48.93
CA ALA A 159 -15.97 -8.98 49.22
C ALA A 159 -14.43 -9.06 49.09
N GLY A 160 -13.74 -7.93 48.89
CA GLY A 160 -12.29 -7.86 48.71
C GLY A 160 -11.79 -8.61 47.47
N PHE A 161 -12.64 -8.79 46.46
CA PHE A 161 -12.40 -9.57 45.24
C PHE A 161 -12.04 -11.04 45.47
N LYS A 162 -12.34 -11.61 46.65
CA LYS A 162 -12.04 -13.02 46.96
C LYS A 162 -13.13 -13.98 46.50
N ASP A 163 -14.35 -13.49 46.29
CA ASP A 163 -15.49 -14.29 45.81
C ASP A 163 -15.48 -14.40 44.28
N GLN A 164 -15.28 -15.62 43.78
CA GLN A 164 -15.21 -15.88 42.34
C GLN A 164 -16.56 -15.66 41.62
N ALA A 165 -17.69 -15.92 42.28
CA ALA A 165 -19.00 -15.74 41.67
C ALA A 165 -19.32 -14.25 41.50
N LEU A 166 -19.05 -13.43 42.54
CA LEU A 166 -19.21 -11.98 42.45
C LEU A 166 -18.26 -11.35 41.42
N ASN A 167 -17.01 -11.83 41.34
CA ASN A 167 -16.08 -11.41 40.31
C ASN A 167 -16.57 -11.75 38.90
N ALA A 168 -17.09 -12.96 38.68
CA ALA A 168 -17.63 -13.38 37.39
C ALA A 168 -18.87 -12.56 36.98
N GLU A 169 -19.74 -12.24 37.94
CA GLU A 169 -20.90 -11.38 37.73
C GLU A 169 -20.47 -9.95 37.34
N ALA A 170 -19.49 -9.38 38.05
CA ALA A 170 -18.92 -8.08 37.73
C ALA A 170 -18.33 -8.05 36.31
N VAL A 171 -17.53 -9.05 35.94
CA VAL A 171 -16.96 -9.17 34.57
C VAL A 171 -18.08 -9.19 33.52
N LYS A 172 -19.11 -10.02 33.71
CA LYS A 172 -20.24 -10.13 32.78
C LYS A 172 -20.99 -8.81 32.64
N ALA A 173 -21.24 -8.12 33.76
CA ALA A 173 -21.93 -6.83 33.75
C ALA A 173 -21.09 -5.73 33.09
N ILE A 174 -19.79 -5.69 33.33
CA ILE A 174 -18.84 -4.75 32.72
C ILE A 174 -18.73 -4.98 31.20
N ASP A 175 -18.65 -6.23 30.75
CA ASP A 175 -18.60 -6.55 29.31
C ASP A 175 -19.90 -6.17 28.59
N ALA A 176 -21.05 -6.36 29.25
CA ALA A 176 -22.35 -5.90 28.76
C ALA A 176 -22.39 -4.36 28.65
N TRP A 177 -21.92 -3.65 29.68
CA TRP A 177 -21.79 -2.19 29.64
C TRP A 177 -20.85 -1.73 28.52
N HIS A 178 -19.65 -2.30 28.39
CA HIS A 178 -18.69 -1.90 27.36
C HIS A 178 -19.23 -2.12 25.94
N SER A 179 -19.99 -3.20 25.74
CA SER A 179 -20.71 -3.47 24.50
C SER A 179 -21.81 -2.44 24.24
N ALA A 180 -22.59 -2.07 25.26
CA ALA A 180 -23.62 -1.03 25.18
C ALA A 180 -23.00 0.35 24.91
N HIS A 181 -21.91 0.72 25.60
CA HIS A 181 -21.14 1.95 25.39
C HIS A 181 -20.67 2.06 23.93
N THR A 182 -20.16 0.97 23.36
CA THR A 182 -19.73 0.93 21.96
C THR A 182 -20.91 1.14 21.00
N LYS A 183 -22.07 0.54 21.28
CA LYS A 183 -23.31 0.73 20.49
C LYS A 183 -23.81 2.18 20.58
N ALA A 184 -23.89 2.74 21.79
CA ALA A 184 -24.31 4.11 22.04
C ALA A 184 -23.38 5.14 21.37
N SER A 185 -22.06 4.95 21.45
CA SER A 185 -21.07 5.79 20.76
C SER A 185 -21.24 5.77 19.23
N LYS A 186 -21.50 4.58 18.64
CA LYS A 186 -21.82 4.45 17.21
C LYS A 186 -23.14 5.13 16.85
N ALA A 187 -24.17 5.01 17.69
CA ALA A 187 -25.47 5.65 17.49
C ALA A 187 -25.38 7.18 17.60
N LYS A 188 -24.66 7.69 18.60
CA LYS A 188 -24.36 9.12 18.78
C LYS A 188 -23.72 9.73 17.55
N LYS A 189 -22.75 9.02 16.94
CA LYS A 189 -22.10 9.46 15.71
C LYS A 189 -23.07 9.55 14.52
N LYS A 190 -24.08 8.67 14.45
CA LYS A 190 -25.12 8.71 13.40
C LYS A 190 -26.14 9.82 13.63
N ALA A 191 -26.51 10.07 14.89
CA ALA A 191 -27.44 11.14 15.29
C ALA A 191 -26.79 12.55 15.30
N GLY A 192 -25.46 12.62 15.17
CA GLY A 192 -24.70 13.86 15.06
C GLY A 192 -24.07 14.05 13.68
N ALA A 193 -24.76 13.67 12.60
CA ALA A 193 -24.32 13.99 11.25
C ALA A 193 -24.22 15.51 11.07
N LYS A 194 -23.24 15.95 10.28
CA LYS A 194 -23.02 17.36 9.94
C LYS A 194 -23.24 17.55 8.45
N SER A 195 -23.67 18.75 8.07
CA SER A 195 -23.70 19.14 6.66
C SER A 195 -22.27 19.20 6.10
N TYR A 196 -22.17 18.96 4.79
CA TYR A 196 -20.90 19.01 4.09
C TYR A 196 -21.09 19.37 2.62
N ASN A 197 -20.10 20.09 2.10
CA ASN A 197 -19.89 20.31 0.68
C ASN A 197 -18.45 19.90 0.37
N GLN A 198 -18.28 18.74 -0.23
CA GLN A 198 -16.98 18.15 -0.53
C GLN A 198 -16.43 18.63 -1.89
N ILE A 199 -17.27 19.18 -2.77
CA ILE A 199 -16.89 19.56 -4.14
C ILE A 199 -15.77 20.61 -4.11
N PHE A 200 -15.94 21.66 -3.31
CA PHE A 200 -14.94 22.73 -3.18
C PHE A 200 -13.58 22.19 -2.70
N TYR A 201 -13.59 21.30 -1.71
CA TYR A 201 -12.37 20.69 -1.18
C TYR A 201 -11.72 19.74 -2.18
N LEU A 202 -12.49 19.01 -2.99
CA LEU A 202 -11.95 18.14 -4.04
C LEU A 202 -11.29 18.95 -5.16
N VAL A 203 -11.84 20.10 -5.54
CA VAL A 203 -11.20 21.01 -6.50
C VAL A 203 -9.90 21.56 -5.92
N GLY A 204 -9.90 22.02 -4.67
CA GLY A 204 -8.69 22.48 -3.99
C GLY A 204 -7.63 21.38 -3.88
N LEU A 205 -8.04 20.15 -3.56
CA LEU A 205 -7.15 18.99 -3.50
C LEU A 205 -6.57 18.63 -4.87
N MET A 206 -7.39 18.70 -5.94
CA MET A 206 -6.93 18.49 -7.31
C MET A 206 -5.83 19.47 -7.68
N ILE A 207 -6.05 20.78 -7.43
CA ILE A 207 -5.07 21.83 -7.71
C ILE A 207 -3.79 21.58 -6.92
N PHE A 208 -3.91 21.31 -5.61
CA PHE A 208 -2.77 21.00 -4.75
C PHE A 208 -1.96 19.82 -5.30
N MET A 209 -2.61 18.70 -5.63
CA MET A 209 -1.92 17.50 -6.11
C MET A 209 -1.34 17.68 -7.52
N ALA A 210 -2.02 18.44 -8.38
CA ALA A 210 -1.53 18.77 -9.71
C ALA A 210 -0.23 19.59 -9.64
N ILE A 211 -0.15 20.57 -8.72
CA ILE A 211 1.08 21.33 -8.46
C ILE A 211 2.13 20.42 -7.83
N PHE A 212 1.76 19.67 -6.80
CA PHE A 212 2.66 18.80 -6.04
C PHE A 212 3.43 17.80 -6.93
N PHE A 213 2.74 17.11 -7.82
CA PHE A 213 3.39 16.20 -8.78
C PHE A 213 3.92 16.93 -10.02
N GLY A 214 3.27 18.02 -10.43
CA GLY A 214 3.65 18.77 -11.63
C GLY A 214 5.03 19.40 -11.54
N ILE A 215 5.45 19.85 -10.34
CA ILE A 215 6.81 20.39 -10.13
C ILE A 215 7.86 19.35 -10.51
N GLY A 216 7.73 18.11 -10.05
CA GLY A 216 8.69 17.07 -10.38
C GLY A 216 8.64 16.67 -11.85
N MET A 217 7.44 16.59 -12.44
CA MET A 217 7.28 16.32 -13.88
C MET A 217 7.95 17.38 -14.75
N GLN A 218 7.85 18.66 -14.38
CA GLN A 218 8.51 19.76 -15.07
C GLN A 218 10.03 19.61 -15.05
N VAL A 219 10.61 19.26 -13.90
CA VAL A 219 12.06 19.06 -13.77
C VAL A 219 12.53 17.80 -14.53
N MET A 220 11.69 16.77 -14.62
CA MET A 220 11.95 15.57 -15.43
C MET A 220 11.73 15.76 -16.94
N GLY A 221 11.37 16.97 -17.38
CA GLY A 221 11.28 17.34 -18.80
C GLY A 221 9.88 17.23 -19.42
N THR A 222 8.83 16.92 -18.65
CA THR A 222 7.44 16.96 -19.13
C THR A 222 6.85 18.35 -18.90
N PRO A 223 6.29 19.03 -19.90
CA PRO A 223 5.72 20.36 -19.72
C PRO A 223 4.63 20.39 -18.63
N PHE A 224 4.75 21.33 -17.68
CA PHE A 224 3.84 21.44 -16.53
C PHE A 224 2.37 21.52 -16.94
N VAL A 225 2.07 22.33 -17.96
CA VAL A 225 0.68 22.54 -18.45
C VAL A 225 0.10 21.27 -19.06
N GLU A 226 0.89 20.50 -19.80
CA GLU A 226 0.46 19.23 -20.39
C GLU A 226 0.17 18.19 -19.30
N PHE A 227 1.05 18.10 -18.31
CA PHE A 227 0.81 17.28 -17.13
C PHE A 227 -0.47 17.67 -16.41
N VAL A 228 -0.67 18.97 -16.10
CA VAL A 228 -1.86 19.42 -15.36
C VAL A 228 -3.16 19.13 -16.12
N ARG A 229 -3.17 19.33 -17.44
CA ARG A 229 -4.34 18.99 -18.28
C ARG A 229 -4.70 17.51 -18.18
N GLY A 230 -3.72 16.62 -18.30
CA GLY A 230 -3.93 15.19 -18.10
C GLY A 230 -4.29 14.82 -16.67
N PHE A 231 -3.71 15.52 -15.68
CA PHE A 231 -3.92 15.23 -14.27
C PHE A 231 -5.38 15.45 -13.87
N VAL A 232 -6.03 16.49 -14.38
CA VAL A 232 -7.47 16.73 -14.16
C VAL A 232 -8.28 15.50 -14.57
N PHE A 233 -7.97 14.90 -15.73
CA PHE A 233 -8.67 13.71 -16.21
C PHE A 233 -8.47 12.49 -15.30
N VAL A 234 -7.21 12.19 -14.94
CA VAL A 234 -6.89 11.09 -14.02
C VAL A 234 -7.53 11.30 -12.65
N PHE A 235 -7.52 12.53 -12.13
CA PHE A 235 -8.11 12.87 -10.84
C PHE A 235 -9.64 12.72 -10.84
N LEU A 236 -10.33 13.11 -11.92
CA LEU A 236 -11.77 12.92 -12.06
C LEU A 236 -12.15 11.44 -12.02
N ILE A 237 -11.39 10.57 -12.70
CA ILE A 237 -11.63 9.12 -12.64
C ILE A 237 -11.35 8.57 -11.23
N ALA A 238 -10.32 9.06 -10.54
CA ALA A 238 -10.06 8.70 -9.15
C ALA A 238 -11.21 9.12 -8.21
N ILE A 239 -11.84 10.28 -8.44
CA ILE A 239 -13.07 10.68 -7.71
C ILE A 239 -14.20 9.70 -8.01
N LEU A 240 -14.42 9.33 -9.27
CA LEU A 240 -15.45 8.36 -9.66
C LEU A 240 -15.20 7.02 -8.95
N ALA A 241 -13.95 6.55 -8.92
CA ALA A 241 -13.58 5.30 -8.24
C ALA A 241 -13.87 5.33 -6.74
N TYR A 242 -13.51 6.42 -6.05
CA TYR A 242 -13.87 6.59 -4.64
C TYR A 242 -15.38 6.71 -4.43
N THR A 243 -16.09 7.35 -5.36
CA THR A 243 -17.55 7.51 -5.29
C THR A 243 -18.23 6.15 -5.44
N ALA A 244 -17.84 5.34 -6.42
CA ALA A 244 -18.34 3.99 -6.61
C ALA A 244 -18.04 3.10 -5.39
N ALA A 245 -16.81 3.14 -4.86
CA ALA A 245 -16.42 2.42 -3.66
C ALA A 245 -17.13 2.91 -2.38
N SER A 246 -17.64 4.13 -2.37
CA SER A 246 -18.36 4.70 -1.22
C SER A 246 -19.82 4.25 -1.13
N ASN A 247 -20.37 3.67 -2.20
CA ASN A 247 -21.73 3.12 -2.27
C ASN A 247 -21.96 2.04 -1.20
N ALA A 248 -23.15 2.03 -0.58
CA ALA A 248 -23.49 1.11 0.49
C ALA A 248 -23.42 -0.37 0.09
N THR A 249 -23.87 -0.72 -1.12
CA THR A 249 -23.87 -2.07 -1.67
C THR A 249 -22.43 -2.52 -1.99
N MET A 250 -21.64 -1.66 -2.62
CA MET A 250 -20.25 -1.99 -2.96
C MET A 250 -19.37 -2.20 -1.73
N LYS A 251 -19.59 -1.40 -0.67
CA LYS A 251 -18.96 -1.63 0.64
C LYS A 251 -19.36 -2.96 1.27
N HIS A 252 -20.59 -3.43 1.05
CA HIS A 252 -21.04 -4.72 1.57
C HIS A 252 -20.32 -5.88 0.89
N TYR A 253 -20.16 -5.84 -0.44
CA TYR A 253 -19.37 -6.82 -1.19
C TYR A 253 -17.84 -6.69 -0.98
N GLY A 254 -17.40 -5.63 -0.29
CA GLY A 254 -15.99 -5.37 -0.03
C GLY A 254 -15.19 -4.99 -1.28
N ILE A 255 -15.84 -4.36 -2.26
CA ILE A 255 -15.17 -3.84 -3.46
C ILE A 255 -14.60 -2.46 -3.14
N GLY A 256 -13.27 -2.40 -2.96
CA GLY A 256 -12.55 -1.18 -2.61
C GLY A 256 -12.36 -0.21 -3.78
N TYR A 257 -11.85 0.98 -3.49
CA TYR A 257 -11.54 2.01 -4.49
C TYR A 257 -10.50 1.54 -5.52
N ALA A 258 -9.56 0.67 -5.13
CA ALA A 258 -8.53 0.15 -6.03
C ALA A 258 -9.15 -0.63 -7.20
N ALA A 259 -10.14 -1.48 -6.92
CA ALA A 259 -10.88 -2.23 -7.92
C ALA A 259 -11.56 -1.29 -8.94
N TRP A 260 -12.26 -0.26 -8.43
CA TRP A 260 -12.97 0.70 -9.26
C TRP A 260 -12.05 1.60 -10.08
N ALA A 261 -10.90 2.00 -9.52
CA ALA A 261 -9.91 2.81 -10.22
C ALA A 261 -9.35 2.07 -11.44
N ILE A 262 -8.97 0.80 -11.26
CA ILE A 262 -8.53 -0.06 -12.36
C ILE A 262 -9.67 -0.27 -13.35
N LEU A 263 -10.86 -0.66 -12.87
CA LEU A 263 -12.00 -0.96 -13.73
C LEU A 263 -12.39 0.23 -14.62
N PHE A 264 -12.51 1.43 -14.07
CA PHE A 264 -12.85 2.61 -14.87
C PHE A 264 -11.74 2.98 -15.86
N GLY A 265 -10.47 2.89 -15.46
CA GLY A 265 -9.36 3.07 -16.40
C GLY A 265 -9.41 2.06 -17.55
N LEU A 266 -9.62 0.78 -17.24
CA LEU A 266 -9.72 -0.31 -18.23
C LEU A 266 -10.89 -0.11 -19.20
N ILE A 267 -12.05 0.31 -18.68
CA ILE A 267 -13.22 0.60 -19.52
C ILE A 267 -12.85 1.70 -20.52
N ILE A 268 -12.22 2.78 -20.08
CA ILE A 268 -11.83 3.90 -20.96
C ILE A 268 -10.80 3.45 -22.00
N SER A 269 -9.70 2.83 -21.56
CA SER A 269 -8.59 2.43 -22.44
C SER A 269 -9.01 1.41 -23.50
N ASN A 270 -9.97 0.52 -23.19
CA ASN A 270 -10.40 -0.55 -24.09
C ASN A 270 -11.65 -0.21 -24.92
N THR A 271 -12.35 0.90 -24.64
CA THR A 271 -13.53 1.32 -25.43
C THR A 271 -13.20 2.48 -26.36
N VAL A 272 -12.84 3.64 -25.81
CA VAL A 272 -12.56 4.87 -26.55
C VAL A 272 -11.06 5.14 -26.71
N GLY A 273 -10.23 4.40 -25.98
CA GLY A 273 -8.78 4.64 -25.91
C GLY A 273 -8.43 5.78 -24.95
N THR A 274 -7.27 5.66 -24.31
CA THR A 274 -6.79 6.72 -23.42
C THR A 274 -6.35 7.93 -24.25
N PRO A 275 -6.91 9.13 -24.01
CA PRO A 275 -6.57 10.30 -24.82
C PRO A 275 -5.08 10.65 -24.72
N LYS A 276 -4.43 10.92 -25.87
CA LYS A 276 -2.99 11.24 -25.92
C LYS A 276 -2.61 12.44 -25.03
N TRP A 277 -3.48 13.44 -24.92
CA TRP A 277 -3.26 14.60 -24.05
C TRP A 277 -3.31 14.27 -22.55
N ALA A 278 -3.86 13.12 -22.16
CA ALA A 278 -3.89 12.66 -20.77
C ALA A 278 -2.64 11.85 -20.39
N MET A 279 -1.96 11.24 -21.39
CA MET A 279 -0.79 10.38 -21.18
C MET A 279 0.33 10.99 -20.32
N PRO A 280 0.66 12.30 -20.42
CA PRO A 280 1.65 12.91 -19.53
C PRO A 280 1.37 12.72 -18.04
N ALA A 281 0.09 12.56 -17.65
CA ALA A 281 -0.33 12.37 -16.27
C ALA A 281 -0.65 10.90 -15.88
N VAL A 282 -0.60 9.96 -16.83
CA VAL A 282 -0.80 8.51 -16.60
C VAL A 282 0.49 7.91 -16.01
N GLN A 283 0.94 8.46 -14.88
CA GLN A 283 2.23 8.18 -14.25
C GLN A 283 2.09 7.17 -13.11
N THR A 284 1.93 5.88 -13.46
CA THR A 284 1.73 4.79 -12.49
C THR A 284 2.85 4.72 -11.46
N GLU A 285 4.10 4.66 -11.91
CA GLU A 285 5.26 4.45 -11.04
C GLU A 285 5.49 5.67 -10.15
N TYR A 286 5.39 6.88 -10.71
CA TYR A 286 5.56 8.10 -9.96
C TYR A 286 4.61 8.21 -8.76
N TYR A 287 3.31 7.97 -8.98
CA TYR A 287 2.32 8.01 -7.92
C TYR A 287 2.50 6.87 -6.91
N ILE A 288 2.74 5.64 -7.38
CA ILE A 288 2.85 4.49 -6.48
C ILE A 288 4.12 4.55 -5.63
N LYS A 289 5.27 4.89 -6.21
CA LYS A 289 6.55 4.98 -5.48
C LYS A 289 6.47 6.05 -4.41
N THR A 290 5.86 7.20 -4.71
CA THR A 290 5.63 8.27 -3.71
C THR A 290 4.74 7.77 -2.57
N GLY A 291 3.65 7.07 -2.90
CA GLY A 291 2.77 6.46 -1.90
C GLY A 291 3.44 5.33 -1.09
N LEU A 292 4.38 4.60 -1.68
CA LEU A 292 5.16 3.58 -0.97
C LEU A 292 6.15 4.23 -0.01
N VAL A 293 6.85 5.31 -0.37
CA VAL A 293 7.69 6.05 0.59
C VAL A 293 6.86 6.49 1.82
N LEU A 294 5.65 7.00 1.60
CA LEU A 294 4.70 7.30 2.67
C LEU A 294 4.30 6.05 3.49
N LEU A 295 4.08 4.93 2.81
CA LEU A 295 3.80 3.64 3.44
C LEU A 295 4.94 3.20 4.37
N GLY A 296 6.20 3.46 4.01
CA GLY A 296 7.37 3.16 4.83
C GLY A 296 7.27 3.77 6.22
N ALA A 297 6.80 5.02 6.33
CA ALA A 297 6.55 5.68 7.62
C ALA A 297 5.41 5.06 8.45
N GLU A 298 4.47 4.33 7.82
CA GLU A 298 3.38 3.65 8.53
C GLU A 298 3.83 2.33 9.18
N ILE A 299 4.87 1.72 8.64
CA ILE A 299 5.31 0.38 9.04
C ILE A 299 6.51 0.53 9.97
N LEU A 300 6.32 0.16 11.24
CA LEU A 300 7.39 0.05 12.22
C LEU A 300 8.52 -0.82 11.65
N PHE A 301 9.75 -0.34 11.72
CA PHE A 301 10.95 -0.99 11.21
C PHE A 301 11.11 -2.40 11.80
N GLY A 302 10.80 -2.59 13.08
CA GLY A 302 10.77 -3.92 13.70
C GLY A 302 9.76 -4.88 13.05
N LYS A 303 8.61 -4.36 12.58
CA LYS A 303 7.64 -5.16 11.81
C LYS A 303 8.13 -5.45 10.40
N ILE A 304 8.81 -4.50 9.75
CA ILE A 304 9.48 -4.74 8.46
C ILE A 304 10.52 -5.83 8.60
N LEU A 305 11.37 -5.80 9.62
CA LEU A 305 12.35 -6.85 9.88
C LEU A 305 11.67 -8.20 10.14
N SER A 306 10.61 -8.21 10.94
CA SER A 306 9.86 -9.43 11.24
C SER A 306 9.25 -10.05 9.97
N ILE A 307 8.55 -9.27 9.14
CA ILE A 307 8.03 -9.74 7.83
C ILE A 307 9.18 -10.06 6.87
N GLY A 308 10.25 -9.30 6.97
CA GLY A 308 11.35 -9.30 6.04
C GLY A 308 12.21 -10.55 6.14
N VAL A 309 12.38 -11.14 7.33
CA VAL A 309 13.12 -12.40 7.46
C VAL A 309 12.45 -13.53 6.63
N PRO A 310 11.17 -13.90 6.86
CA PRO A 310 10.44 -14.82 5.97
C PRO A 310 10.45 -14.38 4.51
N GLY A 311 10.23 -13.08 4.24
CA GLY A 311 10.19 -12.53 2.89
C GLY A 311 11.52 -12.64 2.13
N ILE A 312 12.66 -12.51 2.81
CA ILE A 312 14.01 -12.72 2.28
C ILE A 312 14.13 -14.17 1.84
N PHE A 313 13.79 -15.15 2.68
CA PHE A 313 13.85 -16.56 2.28
C PHE A 313 12.95 -16.85 1.08
N VAL A 314 11.74 -16.31 1.05
CA VAL A 314 10.85 -16.42 -0.12
C VAL A 314 11.54 -15.86 -1.36
N ALA A 315 12.00 -14.61 -1.34
CA ALA A 315 12.61 -13.97 -2.50
C ALA A 315 13.91 -14.66 -2.94
N TRP A 316 14.79 -15.01 -2.01
CA TRP A 316 16.13 -15.56 -2.29
C TRP A 316 16.12 -17.03 -2.69
N VAL A 317 15.09 -17.79 -2.34
CA VAL A 317 14.93 -19.19 -2.79
C VAL A 317 14.16 -19.21 -4.11
N VAL A 318 13.02 -18.53 -4.17
CA VAL A 318 12.13 -18.57 -5.33
C VAL A 318 12.79 -17.94 -6.55
N THR A 319 13.32 -16.72 -6.41
CA THR A 319 13.82 -15.94 -7.56
C THR A 319 14.91 -16.68 -8.35
N PRO A 320 16.00 -17.18 -7.71
CA PRO A 320 17.03 -17.91 -8.44
C PRO A 320 16.51 -19.25 -8.99
N THR A 321 15.65 -19.94 -8.23
CA THR A 321 15.09 -21.23 -8.67
C THR A 321 14.26 -21.07 -9.93
N VAL A 322 13.35 -20.08 -9.96
CA VAL A 322 12.51 -19.78 -11.13
C VAL A 322 13.38 -19.30 -12.29
N LEU A 323 14.34 -18.40 -12.05
CA LEU A 323 15.21 -17.89 -13.11
C LEU A 323 16.01 -19.01 -13.79
N ILE A 324 16.69 -19.86 -13.01
CA ILE A 324 17.54 -20.93 -13.53
C ILE A 324 16.68 -22.00 -14.20
N SER A 325 15.60 -22.44 -13.55
CA SER A 325 14.74 -23.51 -14.08
C SER A 325 14.08 -23.08 -15.39
N THR A 326 13.57 -21.84 -15.45
CA THR A 326 12.94 -21.28 -16.64
C THR A 326 13.96 -21.10 -17.77
N TYR A 327 15.16 -20.57 -17.48
CA TYR A 327 16.21 -20.44 -18.50
C TYR A 327 16.61 -21.80 -19.10
N LEU A 328 16.79 -22.83 -18.25
CA LEU A 328 17.11 -24.19 -18.70
C LEU A 328 15.96 -24.80 -19.50
N PHE A 329 14.71 -24.61 -19.08
CA PHE A 329 13.53 -25.07 -19.80
C PHE A 329 13.42 -24.41 -21.18
N GLY A 330 13.61 -23.09 -21.25
CA GLY A 330 13.64 -22.32 -22.49
C GLY A 330 14.72 -22.80 -23.44
N GLN A 331 15.89 -23.16 -22.92
CA GLN A 331 17.04 -23.52 -23.75
C GLN A 331 17.03 -24.99 -24.19
N LYS A 332 16.65 -25.91 -23.31
CA LYS A 332 16.74 -27.36 -23.57
C LYS A 332 15.43 -27.96 -24.11
N VAL A 333 14.28 -27.45 -23.65
CA VAL A 333 12.97 -28.02 -24.00
C VAL A 333 12.29 -27.23 -25.10
N ILE A 334 12.05 -25.93 -24.87
CA ILE A 334 11.39 -25.06 -25.86
C ILE A 334 12.33 -24.76 -27.05
N LYS A 335 13.65 -24.79 -26.79
CA LYS A 335 14.70 -24.44 -27.76
C LYS A 335 14.48 -23.05 -28.33
N ILE A 336 14.47 -22.04 -27.46
CA ILE A 336 14.43 -20.64 -27.86
C ILE A 336 15.74 -20.31 -28.61
N PRO A 337 15.69 -19.80 -29.85
CA PRO A 337 16.90 -19.52 -30.63
C PRO A 337 17.80 -18.45 -29.99
N SER A 338 17.19 -17.40 -29.45
CA SER A 338 17.90 -16.30 -28.79
C SER A 338 18.10 -16.56 -27.30
N LYS A 339 19.36 -16.67 -26.88
CA LYS A 339 19.73 -16.79 -25.47
C LYS A 339 19.43 -15.51 -24.69
N THR A 340 19.65 -14.34 -25.30
CA THR A 340 19.40 -13.02 -24.69
C THR A 340 17.90 -12.81 -24.45
N LEU A 341 17.05 -13.22 -25.40
CA LEU A 341 15.59 -13.22 -25.21
C LEU A 341 15.17 -14.16 -24.06
N ASN A 342 15.68 -15.40 -24.05
CA ASN A 342 15.34 -16.40 -23.04
C ASN A 342 15.69 -15.93 -21.62
N ILE A 343 16.91 -15.42 -21.41
CA ILE A 343 17.32 -14.93 -20.09
C ILE A 343 16.56 -13.66 -19.69
N THR A 344 16.23 -12.78 -20.65
CA THR A 344 15.47 -11.55 -20.37
C THR A 344 14.05 -11.88 -19.92
N ILE A 345 13.36 -12.81 -20.61
CA ILE A 345 12.04 -13.30 -20.19
C ILE A 345 12.11 -14.02 -18.84
N SER A 346 13.13 -14.86 -18.64
CA SER A 346 13.33 -15.60 -17.38
C SER A 346 13.56 -14.65 -16.20
N ALA A 347 14.34 -13.58 -16.37
CA ALA A 347 14.60 -12.59 -15.34
C ALA A 347 13.40 -11.67 -15.08
N ASP A 348 12.66 -11.31 -16.12
CA ASP A 348 11.43 -10.53 -16.02
C ASP A 348 10.43 -11.19 -15.05
N MET A 349 10.03 -12.44 -15.33
CA MET A 349 8.99 -13.13 -14.55
C MET A 349 9.44 -13.63 -13.16
N SER A 350 10.76 -13.78 -12.93
CA SER A 350 11.27 -14.35 -11.68
C SER A 350 11.58 -13.30 -10.62
N VAL A 351 11.76 -12.03 -11.02
CA VAL A 351 12.18 -10.94 -10.13
C VAL A 351 11.06 -9.91 -9.98
N CYS A 352 11.02 -8.89 -10.85
CA CYS A 352 10.16 -7.72 -10.67
C CYS A 352 9.55 -7.20 -11.98
N GLY A 353 9.53 -8.05 -13.00
CA GLY A 353 9.08 -7.70 -14.35
C GLY A 353 10.03 -6.76 -15.05
N VAL A 354 9.46 -5.67 -15.57
CA VAL A 354 10.09 -4.74 -16.51
C VAL A 354 11.46 -4.24 -16.05
N SER A 355 11.62 -3.89 -14.77
CA SER A 355 12.91 -3.40 -14.26
C SER A 355 14.02 -4.47 -14.33
N ALA A 356 13.68 -5.73 -14.05
CA ALA A 356 14.60 -6.84 -14.20
C ALA A 356 14.85 -7.16 -15.68
N ALA A 357 13.83 -7.10 -16.53
CA ALA A 357 13.99 -7.26 -17.97
C ALA A 357 14.98 -6.23 -18.54
N ILE A 358 14.82 -4.95 -18.20
CA ILE A 358 15.71 -3.87 -18.65
C ILE A 358 17.13 -4.09 -18.14
N ALA A 359 17.27 -4.40 -16.84
CA ALA A 359 18.58 -4.63 -16.22
C ALA A 359 19.32 -5.83 -16.85
N THR A 360 18.61 -6.94 -17.03
CA THR A 360 19.15 -8.15 -17.65
C THR A 360 19.41 -7.97 -19.14
N ALA A 361 18.52 -7.31 -19.88
CA ALA A 361 18.71 -7.00 -21.29
C ALA A 361 19.97 -6.15 -21.52
N ALA A 362 20.21 -5.15 -20.66
CA ALA A 362 21.43 -4.36 -20.71
C ALA A 362 22.68 -5.20 -20.35
N ALA A 363 22.57 -6.06 -19.34
CA ALA A 363 23.66 -6.93 -18.89
C ALA A 363 24.08 -7.97 -19.94
N CYS A 364 23.12 -8.51 -20.71
CA CYS A 364 23.38 -9.52 -21.75
C CYS A 364 23.44 -8.94 -23.17
N ARG A 365 23.32 -7.62 -23.32
CA ARG A 365 23.23 -6.90 -24.61
C ARG A 365 22.14 -7.48 -25.52
N ALA A 366 20.93 -7.66 -24.97
CA ALA A 366 19.77 -8.08 -25.74
C ALA A 366 19.38 -7.03 -26.78
N LYS A 367 18.68 -7.46 -27.83
CA LYS A 367 18.10 -6.51 -28.80
C LYS A 367 16.92 -5.76 -28.19
N LYS A 368 16.67 -4.52 -28.63
CA LYS A 368 15.54 -3.72 -28.14
C LYS A 368 14.18 -4.39 -28.38
N GLU A 369 14.05 -5.14 -29.48
CA GLU A 369 12.83 -5.89 -29.79
C GLU A 369 12.61 -7.05 -28.81
N GLU A 370 13.70 -7.68 -28.35
CA GLU A 370 13.63 -8.77 -27.36
C GLU A 370 13.19 -8.25 -25.99
N LEU A 371 13.73 -7.10 -25.58
CA LEU A 371 13.28 -6.40 -24.37
C LEU A 371 11.80 -6.00 -24.50
N THR A 372 11.41 -5.44 -25.64
CA THR A 372 10.01 -5.03 -25.88
C THR A 372 9.06 -6.21 -25.79
N LEU A 373 9.43 -7.37 -26.34
CA LEU A 373 8.64 -8.60 -26.24
C LEU A 373 8.54 -9.11 -24.80
N ALA A 374 9.64 -9.12 -24.04
CA ALA A 374 9.64 -9.53 -22.64
C ALA A 374 8.73 -8.62 -21.79
N VAL A 375 8.87 -7.30 -21.95
CA VAL A 375 8.04 -6.30 -21.27
C VAL A 375 6.56 -6.45 -21.64
N GLY A 376 6.25 -6.67 -22.93
CA GLY A 376 4.89 -6.91 -23.39
C GLY A 376 4.24 -8.11 -22.70
N LEU A 377 4.93 -9.26 -22.66
CA LEU A 377 4.47 -10.46 -21.95
C LEU A 377 4.29 -10.19 -20.44
N SER A 378 5.23 -9.48 -19.83
CA SER A 378 5.16 -9.09 -18.41
C SER A 378 3.89 -8.30 -18.10
N LEU A 379 3.59 -7.29 -18.92
CA LEU A 379 2.43 -6.43 -18.76
C LEU A 379 1.12 -7.21 -18.90
N VAL A 380 1.05 -8.18 -19.81
CA VAL A 380 -0.11 -9.08 -19.95
C VAL A 380 -0.37 -9.84 -18.66
N PHE A 381 0.60 -10.64 -18.22
CA PHE A 381 0.42 -11.52 -17.06
C PHE A 381 0.20 -10.71 -15.80
N THR A 382 0.93 -9.62 -15.62
CA THR A 382 0.76 -8.68 -14.50
C THR A 382 -0.66 -8.11 -14.46
N SER A 383 -1.20 -7.66 -15.60
CA SER A 383 -2.55 -7.10 -15.67
C SER A 383 -3.62 -8.12 -15.27
N VAL A 384 -3.48 -9.38 -15.72
CA VAL A 384 -4.38 -10.48 -15.35
C VAL A 384 -4.25 -10.82 -13.88
N MET A 385 -3.03 -11.05 -13.39
CA MET A 385 -2.78 -11.47 -12.01
C MET A 385 -3.17 -10.42 -10.99
N MET A 386 -2.97 -9.14 -11.29
CA MET A 386 -3.39 -8.03 -10.43
C MET A 386 -4.88 -8.11 -10.05
N ILE A 387 -5.72 -8.62 -10.94
CA ILE A 387 -7.17 -8.73 -10.74
C ILE A 387 -7.54 -10.14 -10.25
N VAL A 388 -7.06 -11.17 -10.94
CA VAL A 388 -7.47 -12.56 -10.71
C VAL A 388 -6.95 -13.08 -9.37
N MET A 389 -5.71 -12.78 -9.02
CA MET A 389 -5.06 -13.33 -7.83
C MET A 389 -5.73 -12.90 -6.50
N PRO A 390 -5.98 -11.60 -6.24
CA PRO A 390 -6.67 -11.21 -5.01
C PRO A 390 -8.13 -11.67 -4.99
N ALA A 391 -8.80 -11.78 -6.15
CA ALA A 391 -10.15 -12.34 -6.25
C ALA A 391 -10.16 -13.84 -5.88
N PHE A 392 -9.20 -14.61 -6.39
CA PHE A 392 -9.01 -16.01 -6.05
C PHE A 392 -8.75 -16.20 -4.55
N ILE A 393 -7.78 -15.46 -3.99
CA ILE A 393 -7.44 -15.50 -2.55
C ILE A 393 -8.68 -15.29 -1.68
N LYS A 394 -9.52 -14.31 -2.04
CA LYS A 394 -10.77 -14.03 -1.34
C LYS A 394 -11.80 -15.15 -1.49
N ALA A 395 -11.89 -15.76 -2.67
CA ALA A 395 -12.84 -16.84 -2.97
C ALA A 395 -12.51 -18.13 -2.20
N VAL A 396 -11.23 -18.50 -2.09
CA VAL A 396 -10.79 -19.71 -1.37
C VAL A 396 -10.50 -19.48 0.11
N GLY A 397 -10.61 -18.24 0.60
CA GLY A 397 -10.41 -17.90 2.02
C GLY A 397 -8.95 -17.98 2.48
N ILE A 398 -7.98 -17.78 1.59
CA ILE A 398 -6.56 -17.75 1.97
C ILE A 398 -6.32 -16.57 2.95
N PRO A 399 -5.64 -16.80 4.10
CA PRO A 399 -5.34 -15.73 5.06
C PRO A 399 -4.60 -14.55 4.44
N HIS A 400 -4.91 -13.32 4.88
CA HIS A 400 -4.37 -12.10 4.29
C HIS A 400 -2.84 -11.98 4.32
N VAL A 401 -2.16 -12.55 5.32
CA VAL A 401 -0.69 -12.55 5.41
C VAL A 401 -0.11 -13.45 4.32
N LEU A 402 -0.59 -14.70 4.23
CA LEU A 402 -0.18 -15.64 3.19
C LEU A 402 -0.50 -15.11 1.79
N GLY A 403 -1.72 -14.62 1.57
CA GLY A 403 -2.13 -14.04 0.29
C GLY A 403 -1.30 -12.81 -0.07
N GLY A 404 -0.97 -11.96 0.90
CA GLY A 404 -0.07 -10.82 0.71
C GLY A 404 1.33 -11.26 0.30
N ALA A 405 1.94 -12.22 1.00
CA ALA A 405 3.25 -12.74 0.65
C ALA A 405 3.27 -13.41 -0.73
N TRP A 406 2.21 -14.15 -1.07
CA TRP A 406 2.08 -14.81 -2.37
C TRP A 406 1.97 -13.80 -3.52
N MET A 407 1.11 -12.78 -3.40
CA MET A 407 1.01 -11.69 -4.39
C MET A 407 2.32 -10.90 -4.49
N GLY A 408 2.96 -10.64 -3.34
CA GLY A 408 4.22 -9.90 -3.26
C GLY A 408 5.38 -10.58 -3.96
N GLY A 409 5.45 -11.91 -3.97
CA GLY A 409 6.53 -12.65 -4.64
C GLY A 409 6.28 -12.98 -6.12
N THR A 410 5.04 -12.81 -6.62
CA THR A 410 4.65 -13.32 -7.96
C THR A 410 4.12 -12.27 -8.93
N ILE A 411 3.58 -11.14 -8.46
CA ILE A 411 3.11 -10.10 -9.38
C ILE A 411 4.30 -9.23 -9.80
N ASP A 412 4.52 -9.13 -11.10
CA ASP A 412 5.74 -8.60 -11.72
C ASP A 412 5.69 -7.09 -11.99
N ALA A 413 4.99 -6.35 -11.12
CA ALA A 413 5.10 -4.89 -11.07
C ALA A 413 4.76 -4.38 -9.67
N THR A 414 5.60 -3.50 -9.14
CA THR A 414 5.42 -2.90 -7.81
C THR A 414 4.06 -2.19 -7.68
N GLY A 415 3.65 -1.47 -8.73
CA GLY A 415 2.33 -0.84 -8.82
C GLY A 415 1.18 -1.83 -8.72
N ALA A 416 1.25 -2.92 -9.49
CA ALA A 416 0.23 -3.95 -9.55
C ALA A 416 0.15 -4.77 -8.24
N VAL A 417 1.28 -5.07 -7.61
CA VAL A 417 1.33 -5.74 -6.29
C VAL A 417 0.63 -4.89 -5.24
N ALA A 418 0.94 -3.58 -5.21
CA ALA A 418 0.28 -2.66 -4.28
C ALA A 418 -1.23 -2.58 -4.56
N ALA A 419 -1.64 -2.61 -5.83
CA ALA A 419 -3.04 -2.65 -6.21
C ALA A 419 -3.76 -3.92 -5.75
N ALA A 420 -3.18 -5.09 -6.03
CA ALA A 420 -3.72 -6.39 -5.63
C ALA A 420 -3.79 -6.54 -4.10
N GLY A 421 -2.73 -6.10 -3.40
CA GLY A 421 -2.69 -6.05 -1.94
C GLY A 421 -3.76 -5.13 -1.37
N ALA A 422 -3.92 -3.92 -1.92
CA ALA A 422 -4.93 -2.95 -1.48
C ALA A 422 -6.37 -3.41 -1.79
N PHE A 423 -6.57 -4.19 -2.86
CA PHE A 423 -7.84 -4.85 -3.15
C PHE A 423 -8.21 -5.84 -2.04
N LEU A 424 -7.23 -6.56 -1.49
CA LEU A 424 -7.47 -7.59 -0.49
C LEU A 424 -7.63 -7.02 0.94
N SER A 425 -6.65 -6.28 1.46
CA SER A 425 -6.73 -5.54 2.74
C SER A 425 -5.50 -4.66 2.99
N ASP A 426 -5.59 -3.70 3.92
CA ASP A 426 -4.41 -2.93 4.39
C ASP A 426 -3.28 -3.87 4.87
N ARG A 427 -3.63 -4.96 5.58
CA ARG A 427 -2.64 -5.94 6.07
C ARG A 427 -1.98 -6.70 4.91
N ALA A 428 -2.76 -7.15 3.93
CA ALA A 428 -2.24 -7.83 2.75
C ALA A 428 -1.34 -6.92 1.93
N LEU A 429 -1.73 -5.66 1.72
CA LEU A 429 -0.91 -4.63 1.10
C LEU A 429 0.44 -4.46 1.82
N TYR A 430 0.45 -4.41 3.15
CA TYR A 430 1.69 -4.23 3.91
C TYR A 430 2.65 -5.40 3.70
N VAL A 431 2.15 -6.63 3.78
CA VAL A 431 2.97 -7.84 3.55
C VAL A 431 3.42 -7.90 2.09
N ALA A 432 2.51 -7.72 1.13
CA ALA A 432 2.80 -7.78 -0.30
C ALA A 432 3.84 -6.74 -0.73
N ALA A 433 3.67 -5.49 -0.30
CA ALA A 433 4.65 -4.44 -0.55
C ALA A 433 6.00 -4.77 0.08
N THR A 434 6.03 -5.25 1.33
CA THR A 434 7.30 -5.59 1.99
C THR A 434 8.05 -6.71 1.26
N VAL A 435 7.36 -7.81 0.94
CA VAL A 435 7.96 -8.94 0.21
C VAL A 435 8.43 -8.50 -1.18
N LYS A 436 7.65 -7.70 -1.91
CA LYS A 436 8.06 -7.20 -3.23
C LYS A 436 9.25 -6.27 -3.15
N MET A 437 9.30 -5.39 -2.15
CA MET A 437 10.43 -4.48 -1.96
C MET A 437 11.73 -5.25 -1.67
N ILE A 438 11.65 -6.35 -0.92
CA ILE A 438 12.79 -7.26 -0.71
C ILE A 438 13.22 -7.91 -2.03
N GLN A 439 12.27 -8.36 -2.85
CA GLN A 439 12.56 -8.93 -4.16
C GLN A 439 13.19 -7.89 -5.11
N ASN A 440 12.76 -6.63 -5.05
CA ASN A 440 13.34 -5.53 -5.82
C ASN A 440 14.82 -5.24 -5.48
N VAL A 441 15.26 -5.54 -4.24
CA VAL A 441 16.68 -5.46 -3.88
C VAL A 441 17.52 -6.45 -4.69
N LEU A 442 16.95 -7.58 -5.10
CA LEU A 442 17.66 -8.62 -5.87
C LEU A 442 17.99 -8.22 -7.31
N ILE A 443 17.32 -7.20 -7.87
CA ILE A 443 17.51 -6.80 -9.28
C ILE A 443 18.98 -6.55 -9.60
N GLY A 444 19.66 -5.75 -8.77
CA GLY A 444 21.07 -5.43 -8.97
C GLY A 444 21.96 -6.67 -8.89
N ILE A 445 21.68 -7.56 -7.94
CA ILE A 445 22.45 -8.80 -7.75
C ILE A 445 22.26 -9.74 -8.95
N ILE A 446 21.02 -9.95 -9.40
CA ILE A 446 20.70 -10.81 -10.53
C ILE A 446 21.29 -10.25 -11.83
N ALA A 447 21.17 -8.95 -12.07
CA ALA A 447 21.75 -8.31 -13.25
C ALA A 447 23.28 -8.48 -13.27
N PHE A 448 23.95 -8.31 -12.12
CA PHE A 448 25.37 -8.57 -11.97
C PHE A 448 25.72 -10.04 -12.24
N CYS A 449 25.01 -11.00 -11.66
CA CYS A 449 25.23 -12.42 -11.89
C CYS A 449 25.04 -12.81 -13.36
N VAL A 450 24.02 -12.26 -14.03
CA VAL A 450 23.80 -12.49 -15.46
C VAL A 450 24.94 -11.87 -16.28
N ALA A 451 25.35 -10.64 -15.98
CA ALA A 451 26.49 -10.00 -16.67
C ALA A 451 27.76 -10.86 -16.55
N VAL A 452 28.08 -11.33 -15.34
CA VAL A 452 29.23 -12.21 -15.09
C VAL A 452 29.12 -13.51 -15.87
N TYR A 453 27.96 -14.16 -15.85
CA TYR A 453 27.74 -15.39 -16.62
C TYR A 453 27.86 -15.16 -18.13
N TRP A 454 27.32 -14.05 -18.65
CA TRP A 454 27.39 -13.72 -20.07
C TRP A 454 28.82 -13.46 -20.53
N CYS A 455 29.57 -12.62 -19.80
CA CYS A 455 30.98 -12.36 -20.09
C CYS A 455 31.87 -13.60 -19.94
N ALA A 456 31.56 -14.52 -19.01
CA ALA A 456 32.41 -15.69 -18.77
C ALA A 456 32.10 -16.90 -19.66
N LYS A 457 30.85 -17.05 -20.15
CA LYS A 457 30.38 -18.31 -20.76
C LYS A 457 29.58 -18.15 -22.05
N VAL A 458 29.04 -16.98 -22.37
CA VAL A 458 28.15 -16.81 -23.54
C VAL A 458 28.77 -15.94 -24.62
N ASP A 459 29.33 -14.79 -24.25
CA ASP A 459 29.97 -13.82 -25.14
C ASP A 459 31.29 -13.35 -24.51
N CYS A 460 32.30 -14.24 -24.57
CA CYS A 460 33.59 -14.01 -23.94
C CYS A 460 34.44 -13.07 -24.80
N VAL A 461 34.32 -11.76 -24.54
CA VAL A 461 35.15 -10.72 -25.17
C VAL A 461 36.31 -10.38 -24.24
N GLU A 462 37.55 -10.50 -24.72
CA GLU A 462 38.75 -10.17 -23.95
C GLU A 462 38.72 -8.71 -23.44
N GLY A 463 38.98 -8.52 -22.14
CA GLY A 463 39.04 -7.20 -21.50
C GLY A 463 37.71 -6.67 -20.93
N GLN A 464 36.58 -7.35 -21.12
CA GLN A 464 35.29 -6.92 -20.58
C GLN A 464 35.18 -7.30 -19.09
N LYS A 465 35.17 -6.29 -18.20
CA LYS A 465 35.01 -6.47 -16.74
C LYS A 465 33.64 -5.96 -16.27
N VAL A 466 32.94 -6.77 -15.48
CA VAL A 466 31.70 -6.36 -14.82
C VAL A 466 32.04 -5.67 -13.50
N SER A 467 31.59 -4.43 -13.33
CA SER A 467 31.78 -3.68 -12.08
C SER A 467 30.73 -4.07 -11.04
N VAL A 468 31.15 -4.24 -9.78
CA VAL A 468 30.22 -4.43 -8.64
C VAL A 468 29.28 -3.22 -8.48
N MET A 469 29.69 -2.04 -8.97
CA MET A 469 28.87 -0.82 -8.94
C MET A 469 27.60 -0.93 -9.80
N GLU A 470 27.52 -1.88 -10.73
CA GLU A 470 26.30 -2.16 -11.51
C GLU A 470 25.12 -2.49 -10.59
N ILE A 471 25.37 -3.16 -9.45
CA ILE A 471 24.36 -3.46 -8.44
C ILE A 471 23.71 -2.17 -7.95
N TRP A 472 24.51 -1.17 -7.59
CA TRP A 472 24.02 0.13 -7.13
C TRP A 472 23.28 0.90 -8.22
N HIS A 473 23.80 0.89 -9.45
CA HIS A 473 23.19 1.62 -10.54
C HIS A 473 21.81 1.07 -10.93
N ARG A 474 21.59 -0.25 -10.82
CA ARG A 474 20.31 -0.92 -11.10
C ARG A 474 19.36 -0.97 -9.90
N PHE A 475 19.87 -0.81 -8.68
CA PHE A 475 19.05 -0.84 -7.45
C PHE A 475 17.93 0.22 -7.47
N PRO A 476 16.66 -0.10 -7.19
CA PRO A 476 15.57 0.89 -7.18
C PRO A 476 15.69 1.86 -6.00
N LYS A 477 15.91 3.15 -6.27
CA LYS A 477 16.30 4.11 -5.23
C LYS A 477 15.15 4.47 -4.30
N PHE A 478 13.90 4.40 -4.77
CA PHE A 478 12.74 4.64 -3.91
C PHE A 478 12.64 3.66 -2.72
N VAL A 479 13.27 2.47 -2.81
CA VAL A 479 13.39 1.50 -1.71
C VAL A 479 14.18 2.08 -0.53
N ILE A 480 15.22 2.88 -0.80
CA ILE A 480 15.96 3.60 0.25
C ILE A 480 15.01 4.58 0.95
N GLY A 481 14.19 5.31 0.19
CA GLY A 481 13.21 6.22 0.78
C GLY A 481 12.19 5.51 1.67
N PHE A 482 11.69 4.35 1.24
CA PHE A 482 10.79 3.51 2.05
C PHE A 482 11.45 3.06 3.37
N ILE A 483 12.67 2.52 3.31
CA ILE A 483 13.39 2.03 4.48
C ILE A 483 13.75 3.20 5.41
N ALA A 484 14.26 4.31 4.86
CA ALA A 484 14.61 5.49 5.64
C ALA A 484 13.39 6.09 6.36
N ALA A 485 12.25 6.20 5.68
CA ALA A 485 11.01 6.66 6.29
C ALA A 485 10.58 5.74 7.45
N SER A 486 10.69 4.42 7.28
CA SER A 486 10.39 3.46 8.34
C SER A 486 11.33 3.60 9.53
N ILE A 487 12.65 3.68 9.31
CA ILE A 487 13.64 3.83 10.38
C ILE A 487 13.37 5.12 11.14
N ILE A 488 13.23 6.25 10.45
CA ILE A 488 13.00 7.57 11.08
C ILE A 488 11.73 7.54 11.94
N PHE A 489 10.60 7.10 11.39
CA PHE A 489 9.34 7.09 12.13
C PHE A 489 9.34 6.09 13.29
N SER A 490 10.05 4.97 13.16
CA SER A 490 10.19 3.98 14.22
C SER A 490 11.08 4.47 15.36
N SER A 491 12.18 5.14 15.03
CA SER A 491 13.08 5.76 16.00
C SER A 491 12.37 6.89 16.75
N LEU A 492 11.62 7.74 16.04
CA LEU A 492 10.77 8.76 16.67
C LEU A 492 9.72 8.13 17.59
N TYR A 493 9.05 7.06 17.14
CA TYR A 493 8.05 6.36 17.96
C TYR A 493 8.67 5.74 19.22
N GLY A 494 9.87 5.16 19.09
CA GLY A 494 10.62 4.62 20.22
C GLY A 494 11.03 5.70 21.22
N ALA A 495 11.60 6.81 20.73
CA ALA A 495 12.08 7.92 21.54
C ALA A 495 10.96 8.63 22.33
N MET A 496 9.77 8.74 21.76
CA MET A 496 8.61 9.40 22.39
C MET A 496 7.86 8.48 23.36
N GLY A 497 8.13 7.17 23.33
CA GLY A 497 7.38 6.17 24.10
C GLY A 497 6.00 5.86 23.51
N LYS A 498 5.43 4.71 23.91
CA LYS A 498 4.22 4.13 23.28
C LYS A 498 3.01 5.06 23.29
N ASP A 499 2.83 5.82 24.38
CA ASP A 499 1.64 6.66 24.54
C ASP A 499 1.73 7.96 23.75
N VAL A 500 2.83 8.70 23.85
CA VAL A 500 3.01 9.94 23.10
C VAL A 500 3.18 9.64 21.60
N GLY A 501 3.90 8.57 21.25
CA GLY A 501 3.99 8.06 19.88
C GLY A 501 2.62 7.72 19.28
N TYR A 502 1.72 7.10 20.05
CA TYR A 502 0.34 6.86 19.61
C TYR A 502 -0.40 8.16 19.30
N VAL A 503 -0.21 9.23 20.09
CA VAL A 503 -0.92 10.51 19.90
C VAL A 503 -0.37 11.32 18.73
N LEU A 504 0.95 11.51 18.67
CA LEU A 504 1.63 12.43 17.75
C LEU A 504 2.07 11.78 16.44
N ILE A 505 2.49 10.51 16.46
CA ILE A 505 2.95 9.80 15.26
C ILE A 505 1.76 9.06 14.64
N ASP A 506 1.19 8.07 15.32
CA ASP A 506 0.09 7.26 14.76
C ASP A 506 -1.13 8.13 14.46
N HIS A 507 -1.61 8.88 15.46
CA HIS A 507 -2.78 9.75 15.34
C HIS A 507 -2.46 11.22 14.99
N GLY A 508 -1.24 11.48 14.52
CA GLY A 508 -0.82 12.76 13.94
C GLY A 508 -0.21 12.55 12.56
N ALA A 509 1.12 12.51 12.45
CA ALA A 509 1.82 12.48 11.16
C ALA A 509 1.43 11.28 10.27
N ILE A 510 1.18 10.09 10.82
CA ILE A 510 0.79 8.91 10.02
C ILE A 510 -0.67 9.00 9.56
N ARG A 511 -1.65 8.94 10.47
CA ARG A 511 -3.07 8.90 10.09
C ARG A 511 -3.61 10.25 9.60
N GLY A 512 -2.96 11.35 9.98
CA GLY A 512 -3.34 12.71 9.64
C GLY A 512 -2.63 13.28 8.42
N MET A 513 -1.57 12.63 7.93
CA MET A 513 -0.84 13.05 6.73
C MET A 513 -0.57 11.85 5.80
N SER A 514 0.38 10.97 6.18
CA SER A 514 0.87 9.87 5.32
C SER A 514 -0.25 9.00 4.75
N LYS A 515 -1.10 8.41 5.61
CA LYS A 515 -2.15 7.48 5.20
C LYS A 515 -3.21 8.11 4.30
N ILE A 516 -3.45 9.40 4.48
CA ILE A 516 -4.46 10.12 3.70
C ILE A 516 -3.95 10.34 2.28
N PHE A 517 -2.77 10.94 2.14
CA PHE A 517 -2.16 11.22 0.84
C PHE A 517 -1.79 9.95 0.10
N ARG A 518 -1.23 8.94 0.79
CA ARG A 518 -0.96 7.62 0.21
C ARG A 518 -2.20 7.03 -0.44
N GLY A 519 -3.36 7.09 0.24
CA GLY A 519 -4.61 6.58 -0.34
C GLY A 519 -4.97 7.26 -1.66
N TRP A 520 -4.78 8.58 -1.75
CA TRP A 520 -5.00 9.33 -2.99
C TRP A 520 -3.96 8.98 -4.06
N PHE A 521 -2.68 8.93 -3.71
CA PHE A 521 -1.59 8.57 -4.63
C PHE A 521 -1.79 7.16 -5.20
N PHE A 522 -2.20 6.20 -4.36
CA PHE A 522 -2.52 4.86 -4.81
C PHE A 522 -3.75 4.85 -5.73
N CYS A 523 -4.78 5.64 -5.44
CA CYS A 523 -5.93 5.73 -6.34
C CYS A 523 -5.56 6.33 -7.71
N LEU A 524 -4.69 7.35 -7.73
CA LEU A 524 -4.16 7.90 -8.98
C LEU A 524 -3.32 6.86 -9.72
N ALA A 525 -2.41 6.18 -9.03
CA ALA A 525 -1.61 5.10 -9.61
C ALA A 525 -2.49 4.01 -10.23
N PHE A 526 -3.51 3.53 -9.50
CA PHE A 526 -4.39 2.47 -9.97
C PHE A 526 -5.29 2.91 -11.13
N THR A 527 -5.68 4.18 -11.15
CA THR A 527 -6.36 4.80 -12.29
C THR A 527 -5.44 4.82 -13.50
N SER A 528 -4.19 5.25 -13.32
CA SER A 528 -3.18 5.25 -14.38
C SER A 528 -2.87 3.85 -14.90
N ILE A 529 -2.83 2.83 -14.03
CA ILE A 529 -2.69 1.43 -14.44
C ILE A 529 -3.84 1.05 -15.38
N GLY A 530 -5.09 1.27 -14.98
CA GLY A 530 -6.24 0.94 -15.83
C GLY A 530 -6.21 1.68 -17.16
N LEU A 531 -5.87 2.97 -17.17
CA LEU A 531 -5.76 3.80 -18.38
C LEU A 531 -4.59 3.37 -19.29
N ALA A 532 -3.51 2.83 -18.73
CA ALA A 532 -2.37 2.35 -19.51
C ALA A 532 -2.58 0.94 -20.08
N THR A 533 -3.49 0.14 -19.52
CA THR A 533 -3.73 -1.24 -19.95
C THR A 533 -4.73 -1.30 -21.12
N ASN A 534 -4.22 -1.54 -22.33
CA ASN A 534 -5.02 -1.78 -23.54
C ASN A 534 -4.89 -3.24 -24.03
N PHE A 535 -5.93 -4.06 -23.85
CA PHE A 535 -5.92 -5.48 -24.23
C PHE A 535 -5.79 -5.71 -25.74
N ARG A 536 -6.15 -4.73 -26.57
CA ARG A 536 -5.99 -4.83 -28.03
C ARG A 536 -4.51 -4.77 -28.42
N GLU A 537 -3.76 -3.86 -27.84
CA GLU A 537 -2.30 -3.76 -28.00
C GLU A 537 -1.60 -4.99 -27.40
N LEU A 538 -2.10 -5.47 -26.26
CA LEU A 538 -1.57 -6.67 -25.62
C LEU A 538 -1.70 -7.94 -26.48
N LYS A 539 -2.73 -8.03 -27.35
CA LYS A 539 -2.97 -9.20 -28.21
C LYS A 539 -1.81 -9.45 -29.19
N GLU A 540 -1.10 -8.41 -29.61
CA GLU A 540 0.01 -8.53 -30.56
C GLU A 540 1.17 -9.35 -29.96
N TYR A 541 1.38 -9.26 -28.64
CA TYR A 541 2.40 -10.01 -27.90
C TYR A 541 2.04 -11.49 -27.68
N PHE A 542 0.78 -11.89 -27.87
CA PHE A 542 0.35 -13.29 -27.81
C PHE A 542 0.72 -14.10 -29.07
N SER A 543 1.28 -13.47 -30.11
CA SER A 543 1.59 -14.13 -31.38
C SER A 543 2.87 -15.00 -31.38
N GLY A 544 3.66 -14.96 -30.30
CA GLY A 544 4.89 -15.75 -30.16
C GLY A 544 4.71 -17.04 -29.35
N GLY A 545 4.52 -18.17 -30.02
CA GLY A 545 4.27 -19.45 -29.34
C GLY A 545 5.33 -19.84 -28.31
N LYS A 546 6.62 -19.79 -28.65
CA LYS A 546 7.71 -20.20 -27.75
C LYS A 546 7.91 -19.26 -26.53
N PRO A 547 8.03 -17.93 -26.70
CA PRO A 547 8.13 -16.99 -25.58
C PRO A 547 6.93 -17.04 -24.63
N LEU A 548 5.72 -17.18 -25.17
CA LEU A 548 4.51 -17.27 -24.36
C LEU A 548 4.48 -18.56 -23.53
N ILE A 549 4.84 -19.71 -24.12
CA ILE A 549 4.95 -20.98 -23.39
C ILE A 549 5.99 -20.87 -22.27
N LEU A 550 7.14 -20.24 -22.53
CA LEU A 550 8.16 -20.01 -21.52
C LEU A 550 7.61 -19.19 -20.34
N TYR A 551 6.94 -18.08 -20.65
CA TYR A 551 6.35 -17.21 -19.63
C TYR A 551 5.28 -17.94 -18.82
N ALA A 552 4.35 -18.61 -19.49
CA ALA A 552 3.28 -19.35 -18.82
C ALA A 552 3.83 -20.46 -17.89
N PHE A 553 4.84 -21.21 -18.35
CA PHE A 553 5.50 -22.23 -17.54
C PHE A 553 6.18 -21.62 -16.32
N GLY A 554 7.05 -20.63 -16.53
CA GLY A 554 7.81 -20.05 -15.44
C GLY A 554 6.92 -19.28 -14.45
N GLN A 555 5.84 -18.64 -14.92
CA GLN A 555 4.86 -18.02 -14.04
C GLN A 555 4.05 -19.03 -13.22
N THR A 556 3.69 -20.17 -13.82
CA THR A 556 3.04 -21.27 -13.09
C THR A 556 3.97 -21.82 -12.02
N LEU A 557 5.25 -22.04 -12.36
CA LEU A 557 6.27 -22.45 -11.41
C LEU A 557 6.43 -21.42 -10.29
N ASN A 558 6.51 -20.13 -10.63
CA ASN A 558 6.64 -19.03 -9.67
C ASN A 558 5.43 -18.99 -8.71
N LEU A 559 4.21 -19.12 -9.24
CA LEU A 559 2.99 -19.16 -8.44
C LEU A 559 3.00 -20.30 -7.42
N ILE A 560 3.31 -21.53 -7.86
CA ILE A 560 3.33 -22.71 -6.98
C ILE A 560 4.45 -22.59 -5.94
N LEU A 561 5.67 -22.25 -6.40
CA LEU A 561 6.84 -22.21 -5.54
C LEU A 561 6.73 -21.07 -4.51
N THR A 562 6.27 -19.90 -4.92
CA THR A 562 6.06 -18.78 -3.98
C THR A 562 4.99 -19.11 -2.95
N LEU A 563 3.85 -19.70 -3.35
CA LEU A 563 2.81 -20.08 -2.38
C LEU A 563 3.35 -21.08 -1.36
N THR A 564 4.07 -22.11 -1.85
CA THR A 564 4.69 -23.14 -1.02
C THR A 564 5.69 -22.54 -0.06
N MET A 565 6.61 -21.72 -0.57
CA MET A 565 7.65 -21.09 0.24
C MET A 565 7.07 -20.08 1.23
N ALA A 566 6.08 -19.29 0.82
CA ALA A 566 5.39 -18.36 1.71
C ALA A 566 4.65 -19.11 2.83
N TYR A 567 4.01 -20.24 2.54
CA TYR A 567 3.39 -21.08 3.55
C TYR A 567 4.43 -21.62 4.54
N ILE A 568 5.51 -22.21 4.04
CA ILE A 568 6.60 -22.74 4.88
C ILE A 568 7.15 -21.63 5.78
N MET A 569 7.53 -20.48 5.22
CA MET A 569 8.21 -19.45 6.00
C MET A 569 7.29 -18.73 6.98
N PHE A 570 6.07 -18.38 6.59
CA PHE A 570 5.16 -17.61 7.44
C PHE A 570 4.36 -18.48 8.43
N TYR A 571 4.15 -19.77 8.17
CA TYR A 571 3.29 -20.62 9.00
C TYR A 571 3.99 -21.81 9.66
N LEU A 572 5.11 -22.29 9.10
CA LEU A 572 5.84 -23.43 9.69
C LEU A 572 7.13 -22.98 10.39
N VAL A 573 7.94 -22.14 9.74
CA VAL A 573 9.25 -21.72 10.27
C VAL A 573 9.12 -20.53 11.22
N PHE A 574 8.29 -19.53 10.87
CA PHE A 574 8.10 -18.32 11.67
C PHE A 574 6.61 -18.03 12.00
N PRO A 575 5.86 -18.98 12.62
CA PRO A 575 4.43 -18.80 12.91
C PRO A 575 4.15 -17.61 13.84
N GLU A 576 5.05 -17.33 14.79
CA GLU A 576 4.94 -16.20 15.73
C GLU A 576 5.01 -14.84 15.04
N ILE A 577 5.68 -14.74 13.89
CA ILE A 577 5.72 -13.53 13.09
C ILE A 577 4.34 -13.27 12.49
N THR A 578 3.72 -14.29 11.90
CA THR A 578 2.35 -14.21 11.37
C THR A 578 1.33 -13.86 12.44
N ALA A 579 1.49 -14.37 13.66
CA ALA A 579 0.61 -14.03 14.78
C ALA A 579 0.73 -12.55 15.23
N LYS A 580 1.88 -11.90 15.00
CA LYS A 580 2.15 -10.51 15.39
C LYS A 580 1.75 -9.47 14.33
N ILE A 581 1.66 -9.89 13.07
CA ILE A 581 1.23 -9.05 11.92
C ILE A 581 -0.27 -8.91 11.94
#